data_AF-A0A091GP28-F1
#
_entry.id   AF-A0A091GP28-F1
#
_cell.length_a   1.000
_cell.length_b   1.000
_cell.length_c   1.000
_cell.angle_alpha   90.00
_cell.angle_beta   90.00
_cell.angle_gamma   90.00
#
_symmetry.space_group_name_H-M   'P 1'
#
loop_
_entity.id
_entity.type
_entity.pdbx_description
1 polymer ?
#
loop_
_entity_poly.entity_id
_entity_poly.type
_entity_poly.pdbx_seq_one_letter_code
_entity_poly.pdbx_strand_id
1 'polypeptide(L)'
;LQVLHLLGPKTEADLEKKPKAAKARPAPAEKQKAAVVENGELGTETRSLLEQLRGEALKFHKPGENYKTEGYVVTPNTMALLKQHLAITGGQVRTRFPPEPNGILHIGHAKAINFNFGYAKANGGVCFLRYDDTNPEKEEEKYFTAIREMVEWLGYQPYRVTHASDYFDQLYTWALELIRRGQAYVCHQKVEEIKGHNPPPSPWRDRPVEESLVLFEVLLAGGRLCMPVGCIYPTYDYTHCLCDSIEHITHSLCTKEFQASQGGSRPGCAWLSHRCFLRDWDDPRLFTLTALRRRGFPPEAINNFCARVGVTVAQATMEPHLLEACAREVLNEQAPRAMAGQHSPPPSPQALEVLVPNFPADESRGFHKVPFQPTVYIEETDFRE
;
A
#
# COMPACT_ATOMS: atom_id res chain seq x y z
N LEU A 1 24.06 -3.58 -1.71
CA LEU A 1 22.64 -3.96 -1.81
C LEU A 1 22.28 -4.45 -3.22
N GLN A 2 22.53 -3.67 -4.29
CA GLN A 2 22.25 -4.10 -5.67
C GLN A 2 22.84 -5.48 -6.06
N VAL A 3 24.08 -5.76 -5.65
CA VAL A 3 24.74 -7.06 -5.94
C VAL A 3 24.08 -8.24 -5.20
N LEU A 4 23.57 -8.02 -3.98
CA LEU A 4 22.88 -9.07 -3.20
C LEU A 4 21.50 -9.38 -3.81
N HIS A 5 20.79 -8.34 -4.27
CA HIS A 5 19.49 -8.50 -4.93
C HIS A 5 19.60 -9.25 -6.26
N LEU A 6 20.69 -9.03 -7.00
CA LEU A 6 20.93 -9.70 -8.28
C LEU A 6 21.39 -11.16 -8.13
N LEU A 7 22.22 -11.45 -7.12
CA LEU A 7 22.89 -12.75 -6.99
C LEU A 7 22.24 -13.71 -5.97
N GLY A 8 21.33 -13.22 -5.12
CA GLY A 8 20.75 -14.01 -4.03
C GLY A 8 21.69 -14.17 -2.83
N PRO A 9 21.33 -15.01 -1.83
CA PRO A 9 22.15 -15.22 -0.64
C PRO A 9 23.50 -15.86 -1.00
N LYS A 10 24.58 -15.36 -0.41
CA LYS A 10 25.93 -15.92 -0.60
C LYS A 10 26.00 -17.35 -0.08
N THR A 11 26.44 -18.26 -0.92
CA THR A 11 26.69 -19.66 -0.58
C THR A 11 28.10 -19.84 -0.03
N GLU A 12 28.39 -20.99 0.59
CA GLU A 12 29.75 -21.29 1.09
C GLU A 12 30.81 -21.29 -0.02
N ALA A 13 30.40 -21.58 -1.26
CA ALA A 13 31.26 -21.50 -2.45
C ALA A 13 31.70 -20.06 -2.78
N ASP A 14 30.91 -19.04 -2.40
CA ASP A 14 31.22 -17.62 -2.63
C ASP A 14 32.21 -17.04 -1.60
N LEU A 15 32.53 -17.81 -0.54
CA LEU A 15 33.43 -17.42 0.54
C LEU A 15 34.89 -17.83 0.29
N GLU A 16 35.18 -18.56 -0.79
CA GLU A 16 36.54 -18.89 -1.21
C GLU A 16 37.28 -17.63 -1.68
N LYS A 17 38.08 -17.04 -0.78
CA LYS A 17 38.88 -15.86 -1.09
C LYS A 17 40.19 -16.27 -1.79
N LYS A 18 40.39 -15.79 -3.02
CA LYS A 18 41.73 -15.59 -3.59
C LYS A 18 42.48 -14.50 -2.79
N PRO A 19 43.79 -14.65 -2.53
CA PRO A 19 44.52 -13.80 -1.59
C PRO A 19 44.80 -12.42 -2.19
N LYS A 20 44.56 -11.35 -1.42
CA LYS A 20 45.12 -10.01 -1.70
C LYS A 20 45.49 -9.25 -0.42
N ALA A 21 46.61 -8.54 -0.55
CA ALA A 21 47.43 -7.92 0.49
C ALA A 21 46.80 -6.73 1.22
N ALA A 22 47.29 -6.50 2.44
CA ALA A 22 46.80 -5.51 3.40
C ALA A 22 47.19 -4.06 3.06
N LYS A 23 46.27 -3.12 3.33
CA LYS A 23 46.57 -1.69 3.52
C LYS A 23 45.80 -1.14 4.73
N ALA A 24 46.48 -0.27 5.48
CA ALA A 24 46.12 0.23 6.80
C ALA A 24 45.06 1.35 6.80
N ARG A 25 44.38 1.51 7.95
CA ARG A 25 43.36 2.53 8.29
C ARG A 25 43.99 3.75 9.00
N PRO A 26 43.41 4.96 8.84
CA PRO A 26 43.52 6.04 9.83
C PRO A 26 42.24 6.23 10.68
N ALA A 27 42.42 6.92 11.80
CA ALA A 27 41.56 7.04 13.01
C ALA A 27 40.39 8.06 12.90
N PRO A 28 39.43 8.07 13.87
CA PRO A 28 38.22 8.90 13.82
C PRO A 28 38.35 10.24 14.56
N ALA A 29 37.65 11.27 14.09
CA ALA A 29 37.52 12.58 14.73
C ALA A 29 36.10 12.78 15.32
N GLU A 30 36.06 13.40 16.50
CA GLU A 30 34.90 13.66 17.36
C GLU A 30 33.92 14.70 16.78
N LYS A 31 32.63 14.58 17.14
CA LYS A 31 31.62 15.64 16.95
C LYS A 31 31.01 16.03 18.30
N GLN A 32 31.11 17.33 18.60
CA GLN A 32 30.50 17.99 19.76
C GLN A 32 28.98 18.13 19.58
N LYS A 33 28.24 17.92 20.68
CA LYS A 33 26.80 18.22 20.81
C LYS A 33 26.63 19.63 21.37
N ALA A 34 25.80 20.46 20.74
CA ALA A 34 25.26 21.67 21.34
C ALA A 34 23.76 21.44 21.61
N ALA A 35 23.35 21.68 22.85
CA ALA A 35 21.97 21.66 23.31
C ALA A 35 21.39 23.07 23.24
N VAL A 36 20.13 23.19 22.82
CA VAL A 36 19.32 24.42 22.99
C VAL A 36 18.02 24.02 23.67
N VAL A 37 17.68 24.80 24.68
CA VAL A 37 16.52 24.68 25.57
C VAL A 37 15.32 25.37 24.94
N GLU A 38 14.16 24.72 24.97
CA GLU A 38 12.91 25.22 24.39
C GLU A 38 11.97 25.69 25.53
N ASN A 39 11.46 26.91 25.40
CA ASN A 39 10.32 27.43 26.18
C ASN A 39 9.10 27.50 25.25
N GLY A 40 7.94 27.16 25.81
CA GLY A 40 6.78 26.69 25.07
C GLY A 40 6.02 27.70 24.21
N GLU A 41 5.35 27.15 23.20
CA GLU A 41 4.08 27.60 22.62
C GLU A 41 3.51 26.43 21.79
N LEU A 42 2.18 26.34 21.68
CA LEU A 42 1.47 25.25 21.00
C LEU A 42 1.61 25.41 19.47
N GLY A 43 2.79 25.08 18.92
CA GLY A 43 3.07 25.08 17.49
C GLY A 43 2.72 23.75 16.82
N THR A 44 1.82 23.78 15.85
CA THR A 44 1.46 22.62 15.03
C THR A 44 2.58 22.29 14.03
N GLU A 45 3.73 21.83 14.51
CA GLU A 45 4.76 21.24 13.64
C GLU A 45 4.30 19.86 13.16
N THR A 46 3.57 19.83 12.05
CA THR A 46 3.26 18.57 11.36
C THR A 46 4.56 18.08 10.73
N ARG A 47 5.30 17.21 11.44
CA ARG A 47 6.50 16.54 10.90
C ARG A 47 6.19 15.89 9.56
N SER A 48 7.17 15.89 8.65
CA SER A 48 6.99 15.28 7.34
C SER A 48 6.61 13.81 7.47
N LEU A 49 5.81 13.28 6.52
CA LEU A 49 5.37 11.89 6.56
C LEU A 49 6.54 10.91 6.77
N LEU A 50 7.67 11.14 6.10
CA LEU A 50 8.85 10.30 6.21
C LEU A 50 9.45 10.33 7.62
N GLU A 51 9.46 11.47 8.31
CA GLU A 51 9.93 11.58 9.68
C GLU A 51 9.00 10.86 10.66
N GLN A 52 7.68 10.95 10.44
CA GLN A 52 6.70 10.19 11.22
C GLN A 52 6.89 8.67 11.03
N LEU A 53 7.32 8.24 9.84
CA LEU A 53 7.52 6.83 9.49
C LEU A 53 8.93 6.30 9.78
N ARG A 54 9.85 7.11 10.32
CA ARG A 54 11.16 6.60 10.75
C ARG A 54 11.00 5.70 11.99
N GLY A 55 11.70 4.57 12.01
CA GLY A 55 11.51 3.50 13.00
C GLY A 55 11.59 3.92 14.48
N GLU A 56 12.33 4.99 14.81
CA GLU A 56 12.38 5.54 16.18
C GLU A 56 11.07 6.18 16.62
N ALA A 57 10.29 6.74 15.69
CA ALA A 57 9.01 7.40 15.97
C ALA A 57 7.87 6.38 16.18
N LEU A 58 7.90 5.24 15.48
CA LEU A 58 6.86 4.20 15.52
C LEU A 58 7.15 3.05 16.49
N LYS A 59 8.34 3.02 17.13
CA LYS A 59 8.80 1.93 18.02
C LYS A 59 8.71 0.53 17.39
N PHE A 60 8.86 0.43 16.08
CA PHE A 60 8.91 -0.86 15.40
C PHE A 60 10.25 -1.56 15.62
N HIS A 61 10.24 -2.89 15.52
CA HIS A 61 11.44 -3.69 15.70
C HIS A 61 12.43 -3.47 14.55
N LYS A 62 13.71 -3.68 14.80
CA LYS A 62 14.71 -3.69 13.72
C LYS A 62 14.59 -4.99 12.91
N PRO A 63 14.97 -5.02 11.62
CA PRO A 63 15.05 -6.25 10.84
C PRO A 63 15.90 -7.31 11.56
N GLY A 64 15.36 -8.53 11.71
CA GLY A 64 16.00 -9.62 12.44
C GLY A 64 15.77 -9.62 13.96
N GLU A 65 15.08 -8.61 14.50
CA GLU A 65 14.73 -8.52 15.93
C GLU A 65 13.25 -8.79 16.21
N ASN A 66 12.58 -9.56 15.35
CA ASN A 66 11.16 -9.88 15.47
C ASN A 66 10.80 -10.50 16.82
N TYR A 67 11.70 -11.29 17.42
CA TYR A 67 11.51 -11.91 18.74
C TYR A 67 11.32 -10.92 19.89
N LYS A 68 11.56 -9.62 19.68
CA LYS A 68 11.33 -8.57 20.68
C LYS A 68 9.91 -7.99 20.63
N THR A 69 9.13 -8.32 19.61
CA THR A 69 7.75 -7.81 19.50
C THR A 69 6.81 -8.56 20.42
N GLU A 70 5.79 -7.85 20.92
CA GLU A 70 4.73 -8.45 21.72
C GLU A 70 4.03 -9.58 20.94
N GLY A 71 3.77 -10.70 21.62
CA GLY A 71 3.10 -11.86 21.03
C GLY A 71 3.98 -12.75 20.13
N TYR A 72 5.27 -12.44 19.93
CA TYR A 72 6.14 -13.27 19.11
C TYR A 72 6.51 -14.58 19.82
N VAL A 73 6.28 -15.71 19.14
CA VAL A 73 6.60 -17.05 19.67
C VAL A 73 8.02 -17.44 19.27
N VAL A 74 8.89 -17.61 20.27
CA VAL A 74 10.26 -18.10 20.07
C VAL A 74 10.27 -19.63 20.14
N THR A 75 10.61 -20.26 19.01
CA THR A 75 10.78 -21.71 18.87
C THR A 75 12.29 -22.06 18.90
N PRO A 76 12.66 -23.34 19.05
CA PRO A 76 14.06 -23.77 18.96
C PRO A 76 14.75 -23.37 17.64
N ASN A 77 13.99 -23.22 16.56
CA ASN A 77 14.50 -22.89 15.23
C ASN A 77 14.53 -21.37 14.94
N THR A 78 13.90 -20.54 15.78
CA THR A 78 13.69 -19.11 15.48
C THR A 78 15.00 -18.37 15.21
N MET A 79 16.05 -18.60 16.02
CA MET A 79 17.33 -17.90 15.82
C MET A 79 18.06 -18.34 14.54
N ALA A 80 17.94 -19.62 14.17
CA ALA A 80 18.49 -20.12 12.92
C ALA A 80 17.75 -19.53 11.71
N LEU A 81 16.42 -19.47 11.77
CA LEU A 81 15.57 -18.85 10.74
C LEU A 81 15.85 -17.36 10.58
N LEU A 82 16.00 -16.61 11.68
CA LEU A 82 16.35 -15.19 11.64
C LEU A 82 17.75 -14.96 11.06
N LYS A 83 18.71 -15.84 11.33
CA LYS A 83 20.04 -15.79 10.72
C LYS A 83 19.96 -15.98 9.20
N GLN A 84 19.17 -16.93 8.71
CA GLN A 84 18.92 -17.14 7.28
C GLN A 84 18.21 -15.93 6.66
N HIS A 85 17.17 -15.42 7.33
CA HIS A 85 16.46 -14.21 6.91
C HIS A 85 17.41 -13.01 6.77
N LEU A 86 18.29 -12.77 7.73
CA LEU A 86 19.28 -11.69 7.66
C LEU A 86 20.32 -11.90 6.55
N ALA A 87 20.69 -13.15 6.25
CA ALA A 87 21.59 -13.44 5.13
C ALA A 87 20.96 -13.11 3.77
N ILE A 88 19.65 -13.35 3.63
CA ILE A 88 18.90 -13.07 2.40
C ILE A 88 18.59 -11.58 2.27
N THR A 89 18.15 -10.93 3.35
CA THR A 89 17.71 -9.53 3.31
C THR A 89 18.85 -8.53 3.50
N GLY A 90 20.00 -8.97 4.02
CA GLY A 90 21.07 -8.09 4.44
C GLY A 90 20.68 -7.14 5.58
N GLY A 91 19.64 -7.47 6.34
CA GLY A 91 19.08 -6.60 7.39
C GLY A 91 18.27 -5.42 6.84
N GLN A 92 17.85 -5.46 5.58
CA GLN A 92 17.05 -4.42 4.95
C GLN A 92 15.57 -4.51 5.37
N VAL A 93 14.92 -3.35 5.58
CA VAL A 93 13.46 -3.29 5.76
C VAL A 93 12.74 -3.73 4.48
N ARG A 94 11.77 -4.63 4.63
CA ARG A 94 10.93 -5.18 3.56
C ARG A 94 9.47 -5.13 3.99
N THR A 95 8.64 -4.46 3.20
CA THR A 95 7.18 -4.35 3.35
C THR A 95 6.48 -4.83 2.08
N ARG A 96 5.15 -4.96 2.10
CA ARG A 96 4.36 -5.17 0.89
C ARG A 96 3.03 -4.45 0.95
N PHE A 97 2.57 -3.97 -0.20
CA PHE A 97 1.19 -3.53 -0.41
C PHE A 97 0.48 -4.59 -1.24
N PRO A 98 -0.50 -5.32 -0.65
CA PRO A 98 -1.12 -6.44 -1.33
C PRO A 98 -2.60 -6.20 -1.71
N PRO A 99 -2.90 -5.43 -2.77
CA PRO A 99 -4.27 -5.17 -3.19
C PRO A 99 -4.86 -6.35 -3.98
N GLU A 100 -6.16 -6.54 -3.86
CA GLU A 100 -6.90 -7.44 -4.75
C GLU A 100 -7.10 -6.77 -6.12
N PRO A 101 -6.82 -7.45 -7.24
CA PRO A 101 -6.95 -6.92 -8.60
C PRO A 101 -8.39 -7.02 -9.13
N ASN A 102 -9.39 -6.91 -8.24
CA ASN A 102 -10.81 -7.01 -8.56
C ASN A 102 -11.59 -5.71 -8.27
N GLY A 103 -10.89 -4.69 -7.75
CA GLY A 103 -11.51 -3.52 -7.17
C GLY A 103 -10.69 -2.27 -7.38
N ILE A 104 -11.34 -1.13 -7.12
CA ILE A 104 -10.78 0.19 -7.38
C ILE A 104 -10.25 0.76 -6.07
N LEU A 105 -9.00 1.21 -6.11
CA LEU A 105 -8.37 1.85 -4.96
C LEU A 105 -9.12 3.13 -4.61
N HIS A 106 -9.29 3.36 -3.31
CA HIS A 106 -9.96 4.52 -2.73
C HIS A 106 -9.06 5.23 -1.72
N ILE A 107 -9.50 6.37 -1.19
CA ILE A 107 -8.69 7.20 -0.29
C ILE A 107 -8.11 6.42 0.91
N GLY A 108 -8.85 5.47 1.49
CA GLY A 108 -8.32 4.55 2.51
C GLY A 108 -7.08 3.74 2.08
N HIS A 109 -7.03 3.30 0.81
CA HIS A 109 -5.86 2.64 0.25
C HIS A 109 -4.65 3.59 0.13
N ALA A 110 -4.87 4.90 -0.01
CA ALA A 110 -3.78 5.88 0.00
C ALA A 110 -2.98 5.81 1.31
N LYS A 111 -3.66 5.58 2.45
CA LYS A 111 -3.01 5.37 3.75
C LYS A 111 -2.19 4.09 3.75
N ALA A 112 -2.74 2.99 3.23
CA ALA A 112 -2.02 1.72 3.14
C ALA A 112 -0.78 1.80 2.23
N ILE A 113 -0.86 2.51 1.10
CA ILE A 113 0.25 2.78 0.19
C ILE A 113 1.30 3.64 0.90
N ASN A 114 0.91 4.80 1.44
CA ASN A 114 1.82 5.70 2.15
C ASN A 114 2.49 5.01 3.34
N PHE A 115 1.79 4.13 4.04
CA PHE A 115 2.37 3.42 5.17
C PHE A 115 3.36 2.35 4.74
N ASN A 116 2.99 1.45 3.81
CA ASN A 116 3.88 0.36 3.38
C ASN A 116 5.09 0.86 2.57
N PHE A 117 4.85 1.68 1.55
CA PHE A 117 5.92 2.22 0.72
C PHE A 117 6.69 3.33 1.43
N GLY A 118 6.00 4.22 2.16
CA GLY A 118 6.64 5.29 2.91
C GLY A 118 7.51 4.75 4.05
N TYR A 119 7.09 3.70 4.76
CA TYR A 119 7.92 3.08 5.80
C TYR A 119 9.18 2.44 5.22
N ALA A 120 9.06 1.72 4.10
CA ALA A 120 10.24 1.20 3.39
C ALA A 120 11.17 2.35 2.97
N LYS A 121 10.64 3.38 2.31
CA LYS A 121 11.42 4.54 1.84
C LYS A 121 12.12 5.29 2.99
N ALA A 122 11.42 5.52 4.11
CA ALA A 122 11.94 6.22 5.28
C ALA A 122 13.08 5.47 5.98
N ASN A 123 13.13 4.14 5.85
CA ASN A 123 14.09 3.27 6.52
C ASN A 123 15.08 2.57 5.54
N GLY A 124 15.24 3.09 4.31
CA GLY A 124 16.17 2.53 3.32
C GLY A 124 15.83 1.10 2.84
N GLY A 125 14.56 0.73 2.99
CA GLY A 125 14.01 -0.57 2.66
C GLY A 125 13.46 -0.68 1.23
N VAL A 126 12.74 -1.77 0.99
CA VAL A 126 12.01 -2.05 -0.24
C VAL A 126 10.56 -2.42 0.06
N CYS A 127 9.66 -2.12 -0.87
CA CYS A 127 8.26 -2.50 -0.79
C CYS A 127 7.86 -3.27 -2.05
N PHE A 128 7.22 -4.42 -1.84
CA PHE A 128 6.62 -5.22 -2.89
C PHE A 128 5.22 -4.68 -3.23
N LEU A 129 4.86 -4.69 -4.51
CA LEU A 129 3.46 -4.60 -4.93
C LEU A 129 3.03 -6.04 -5.26
N ARG A 130 2.26 -6.66 -4.37
CA ARG A 130 1.88 -8.07 -4.50
C ARG A 130 0.40 -8.18 -4.84
N TYR A 131 0.03 -8.50 -6.06
CA TYR A 131 -1.38 -8.69 -6.38
C TYR A 131 -1.92 -9.92 -5.66
N ASP A 132 -3.05 -9.75 -4.98
CA ASP A 132 -3.79 -10.87 -4.37
C ASP A 132 -4.76 -11.46 -5.39
N ASP A 133 -4.22 -12.30 -6.26
CA ASP A 133 -4.90 -13.07 -7.31
C ASP A 133 -5.24 -14.49 -6.85
N THR A 134 -5.62 -14.65 -5.57
CA THR A 134 -6.05 -15.93 -5.00
C THR A 134 -7.44 -16.36 -5.49
N ASN A 135 -8.21 -15.47 -6.11
CA ASN A 135 -9.58 -15.73 -6.55
C ASN A 135 -9.71 -15.57 -8.09
N PRO A 136 -9.78 -16.67 -8.85
CA PRO A 136 -9.72 -16.65 -10.31
C PRO A 136 -10.95 -16.02 -11.00
N GLU A 137 -12.08 -15.84 -10.29
CA GLU A 137 -13.34 -15.42 -10.91
C GLU A 137 -13.46 -13.89 -11.12
N LYS A 138 -12.52 -13.08 -10.62
CA LYS A 138 -12.74 -11.62 -10.46
C LYS A 138 -11.63 -10.74 -11.02
N GLU A 139 -10.83 -11.26 -11.94
CA GLU A 139 -9.64 -10.56 -12.41
C GLU A 139 -9.87 -9.90 -13.77
N GLU A 140 -9.65 -8.58 -13.84
CA GLU A 140 -9.63 -7.83 -15.09
C GLU A 140 -8.32 -7.04 -15.18
N GLU A 141 -7.65 -7.12 -16.33
CA GLU A 141 -6.36 -6.45 -16.58
C GLU A 141 -6.37 -4.94 -16.28
N LYS A 142 -7.53 -4.29 -16.47
CA LYS A 142 -7.74 -2.87 -16.17
C LYS A 142 -7.49 -2.51 -14.70
N TYR A 143 -7.74 -3.43 -13.76
CA TYR A 143 -7.51 -3.16 -12.34
C TYR A 143 -6.03 -3.25 -11.99
N PHE A 144 -5.30 -4.21 -12.58
CA PHE A 144 -3.85 -4.32 -12.40
C PHE A 144 -3.13 -3.04 -12.80
N THR A 145 -3.42 -2.56 -14.01
CA THR A 145 -2.85 -1.31 -14.56
C THR A 145 -3.23 -0.11 -13.70
N ALA A 146 -4.51 0.06 -13.37
CA ALA A 146 -4.98 1.17 -12.53
C ALA A 146 -4.32 1.19 -11.13
N ILE A 147 -4.18 0.03 -10.49
CA ILE A 147 -3.52 -0.08 -9.18
C ILE A 147 -2.06 0.39 -9.27
N ARG A 148 -1.31 -0.09 -10.27
CA ARG A 148 0.10 0.29 -10.45
C ARG A 148 0.23 1.79 -10.69
N GLU A 149 -0.61 2.33 -11.59
CA GLU A 149 -0.62 3.75 -11.90
C GLU A 149 -0.92 4.61 -10.67
N MET A 150 -1.81 4.18 -9.76
CA MET A 150 -2.10 4.93 -8.53
C MET A 150 -0.92 4.91 -7.54
N VAL A 151 -0.21 3.78 -7.44
CA VAL A 151 1.01 3.68 -6.61
C VAL A 151 2.08 4.64 -7.15
N GLU A 152 2.29 4.63 -8.46
CA GLU A 152 3.24 5.52 -9.15
C GLU A 152 2.84 6.98 -9.05
N TRP A 153 1.54 7.27 -9.21
CA TRP A 153 0.98 8.62 -9.12
C TRP A 153 1.18 9.22 -7.72
N LEU A 154 1.05 8.43 -6.65
CA LEU A 154 1.35 8.86 -5.29
C LEU A 154 2.87 9.03 -5.01
N GLY A 155 3.74 8.79 -5.99
CA GLY A 155 5.18 9.03 -5.90
C GLY A 155 5.99 7.86 -5.37
N TYR A 156 5.45 6.64 -5.44
CA TYR A 156 6.12 5.42 -5.01
C TYR A 156 6.41 4.49 -6.18
N GLN A 157 7.53 3.76 -6.10
CA GLN A 157 7.87 2.73 -7.08
C GLN A 157 8.03 1.38 -6.37
N PRO A 158 7.37 0.32 -6.86
CA PRO A 158 7.56 -1.01 -6.33
C PRO A 158 8.97 -1.52 -6.63
N TYR A 159 9.59 -2.15 -5.65
CA TYR A 159 10.87 -2.84 -5.84
C TYR A 159 10.70 -4.04 -6.76
N ARG A 160 9.60 -4.78 -6.58
CA ARG A 160 9.19 -5.88 -7.43
C ARG A 160 7.67 -5.96 -7.41
N VAL A 161 7.11 -6.32 -8.56
CA VAL A 161 5.71 -6.71 -8.70
C VAL A 161 5.67 -8.23 -8.64
N THR A 162 4.85 -8.77 -7.75
CA THR A 162 4.67 -10.22 -7.54
C THR A 162 3.19 -10.55 -7.49
N HIS A 163 2.87 -11.81 -7.66
CA HIS A 163 1.51 -12.33 -7.60
C HIS A 163 1.43 -13.37 -6.48
N ALA A 164 0.27 -13.48 -5.82
CA ALA A 164 0.06 -14.55 -4.86
C ALA A 164 0.07 -15.92 -5.57
N SER A 165 -0.42 -15.97 -6.81
CA SER A 165 -0.40 -17.13 -7.70
C SER A 165 1.01 -17.63 -8.04
N ASP A 166 2.04 -16.76 -8.04
CA ASP A 166 3.45 -17.15 -8.22
C ASP A 166 3.90 -18.19 -7.17
N TYR A 167 3.19 -18.27 -6.04
CA TYR A 167 3.56 -19.09 -4.88
C TYR A 167 2.68 -20.32 -4.68
N PHE A 168 1.70 -20.60 -5.55
CA PHE A 168 0.73 -21.69 -5.35
C PHE A 168 1.38 -23.07 -5.15
N ASP A 169 2.43 -23.40 -5.89
CA ASP A 169 3.15 -24.67 -5.73
C ASP A 169 3.77 -24.82 -4.33
N GLN A 170 4.38 -23.75 -3.83
CA GLN A 170 5.00 -23.73 -2.50
C GLN A 170 3.94 -23.75 -1.40
N LEU A 171 2.84 -23.01 -1.58
CA LEU A 171 1.70 -22.97 -0.66
C LEU A 171 1.03 -24.34 -0.56
N TYR A 172 0.87 -25.04 -1.68
CA TYR A 172 0.37 -26.41 -1.74
C TYR A 172 1.32 -27.39 -1.03
N THR A 173 2.62 -27.28 -1.27
CA THR A 173 3.63 -28.09 -0.59
C THR A 173 3.57 -27.92 0.93
N TRP A 174 3.40 -26.68 1.41
CA TRP A 174 3.22 -26.41 2.83
C TRP A 174 1.88 -26.90 3.38
N ALA A 175 0.81 -26.90 2.58
CA ALA A 175 -0.48 -27.45 2.99
C ALA A 175 -0.37 -28.97 3.23
N LEU A 176 0.32 -29.69 2.34
CA LEU A 176 0.63 -31.11 2.55
C LEU A 176 1.45 -31.34 3.82
N GLU A 177 2.44 -30.49 4.09
CA GLU A 177 3.24 -30.58 5.31
C GLU A 177 2.42 -30.33 6.58
N LEU A 178 1.47 -29.39 6.54
CA LEU A 178 0.53 -29.17 7.66
C LEU A 178 -0.33 -30.41 7.91
N ILE A 179 -0.83 -31.06 6.86
CA ILE A 179 -1.60 -32.30 6.99
C ILE A 179 -0.72 -33.39 7.61
N ARG A 180 0.52 -33.60 7.12
CA ARG A 180 1.47 -34.60 7.66
C ARG A 180 1.78 -34.39 9.14
N ARG A 181 1.79 -33.14 9.60
CA ARG A 181 2.01 -32.76 11.02
C ARG A 181 0.74 -32.84 11.87
N GLY A 182 -0.39 -33.25 11.31
CA GLY A 182 -1.69 -33.26 12.00
C GLY A 182 -2.21 -31.86 12.35
N GLN A 183 -1.78 -30.82 11.62
CA GLN A 183 -2.17 -29.43 11.85
C GLN A 183 -3.22 -28.93 10.83
N ALA A 184 -3.58 -29.75 9.85
CA ALA A 184 -4.65 -29.50 8.89
C ALA A 184 -5.38 -30.80 8.55
N TYR A 185 -6.65 -30.68 8.17
CA TYR A 185 -7.51 -31.81 7.80
C TYR A 185 -8.48 -31.37 6.69
N VAL A 186 -8.96 -32.33 5.90
CA VAL A 186 -10.02 -32.06 4.90
C VAL A 186 -11.38 -32.06 5.60
N CYS A 187 -12.19 -31.02 5.39
CA CYS A 187 -13.51 -30.89 5.99
C CYS A 187 -14.60 -31.04 4.92
N HIS A 188 -15.76 -31.61 5.29
CA HIS A 188 -16.95 -31.67 4.42
C HIS A 188 -18.14 -30.92 4.99
N GLN A 189 -17.93 -30.11 6.05
CA GLN A 189 -18.99 -29.25 6.57
C GLN A 189 -19.35 -28.22 5.51
N LYS A 190 -20.65 -27.92 5.40
CA LYS A 190 -21.15 -26.87 4.53
C LYS A 190 -20.96 -25.50 5.18
N VAL A 191 -20.99 -24.45 4.36
CA VAL A 191 -20.84 -23.07 4.84
C VAL A 191 -21.90 -22.72 5.89
N GLU A 192 -23.11 -23.24 5.75
CA GLU A 192 -24.21 -23.04 6.70
C GLU A 192 -23.96 -23.67 8.07
N GLU A 193 -23.17 -24.74 8.13
CA GLU A 193 -22.85 -25.48 9.35
C GLU A 193 -21.69 -24.84 10.14
N ILE A 194 -20.89 -24.02 9.45
CA ILE A 194 -19.72 -23.31 10.01
C ILE A 194 -20.06 -21.83 10.34
N LYS A 195 -21.17 -21.30 9.79
CA LYS A 195 -21.62 -19.93 10.06
C LYS A 195 -22.23 -19.80 11.46
N GLY A 196 -21.71 -18.86 12.26
CA GLY A 196 -22.25 -18.49 13.58
C GLY A 196 -21.15 -18.04 14.55
N HIS A 197 -21.54 -17.56 15.74
CA HIS A 197 -20.60 -17.12 16.78
C HIS A 197 -19.87 -18.27 17.49
N ASN A 198 -20.35 -19.52 17.34
CA ASN A 198 -19.71 -20.70 17.92
C ASN A 198 -20.10 -21.97 17.14
N PRO A 199 -19.59 -22.16 15.91
CA PRO A 199 -19.92 -23.34 15.11
C PRO A 199 -19.44 -24.62 15.82
N PRO A 200 -20.20 -25.73 15.74
CA PRO A 200 -19.77 -27.00 16.32
C PRO A 200 -18.46 -27.46 15.66
N PRO A 201 -17.57 -28.14 16.42
CA PRO A 201 -16.32 -28.65 15.87
C PRO A 201 -16.62 -29.60 14.72
N SER A 202 -15.78 -29.56 13.69
CA SER A 202 -15.95 -30.43 12.53
C SER A 202 -15.94 -31.91 12.95
N PRO A 203 -16.92 -32.72 12.51
CA PRO A 203 -16.89 -34.17 12.70
C PRO A 203 -15.65 -34.84 12.11
N TRP A 204 -14.96 -34.12 11.22
CA TRP A 204 -13.81 -34.60 10.47
C TRP A 204 -12.48 -34.09 10.99
N ARG A 205 -12.47 -33.33 12.10
CA ARG A 205 -11.27 -32.71 12.66
C ARG A 205 -10.19 -33.73 13.03
N ASP A 206 -10.61 -34.88 13.53
CA ASP A 206 -9.71 -35.92 14.07
C ASP A 206 -9.53 -37.11 13.12
N ARG A 207 -9.83 -36.94 11.83
CA ARG A 207 -9.62 -38.00 10.83
C ARG A 207 -8.13 -38.34 10.68
N PRO A 208 -7.78 -39.56 10.27
CA PRO A 208 -6.39 -39.94 10.01
C PRO A 208 -5.68 -39.02 9.01
N VAL A 209 -4.38 -38.83 9.20
CA VAL A 209 -3.52 -38.01 8.34
C VAL A 209 -3.52 -38.55 6.91
N GLU A 210 -3.41 -39.86 6.77
CA GLU A 210 -3.39 -40.57 5.48
C GLU A 210 -4.68 -40.34 4.71
N GLU A 211 -5.83 -40.34 5.39
CA GLU A 211 -7.12 -40.06 4.78
C GLU A 211 -7.20 -38.62 4.28
N SER A 212 -6.72 -37.65 5.07
CA SER A 212 -6.68 -36.24 4.66
C SER A 212 -5.78 -36.01 3.44
N LEU A 213 -4.61 -36.68 3.37
CA LEU A 213 -3.71 -36.56 2.23
C LEU A 213 -4.34 -37.06 0.93
N VAL A 214 -4.93 -38.27 0.97
CA VAL A 214 -5.61 -38.85 -0.20
C VAL A 214 -6.74 -37.95 -0.67
N LEU A 215 -7.57 -37.45 0.26
CA LEU A 215 -8.69 -36.58 -0.10
C LEU A 215 -8.23 -35.23 -0.65
N PHE A 216 -7.16 -34.66 -0.11
CA PHE A 216 -6.60 -33.41 -0.61
C PHE A 216 -6.00 -33.55 -2.01
N GLU A 217 -5.37 -34.69 -2.32
CA GLU A 217 -4.92 -35.01 -3.68
C GLU A 217 -6.09 -35.23 -4.65
N VAL A 218 -7.16 -35.89 -4.21
CA VAL A 218 -8.38 -36.08 -5.02
C VAL A 218 -9.05 -34.74 -5.37
N LEU A 219 -9.04 -33.77 -4.45
CA LEU A 219 -9.53 -32.41 -4.72
C LEU A 219 -8.72 -31.71 -5.82
N LEU A 220 -7.40 -31.94 -5.87
CA LEU A 220 -6.52 -31.38 -6.90
C LEU A 220 -6.71 -32.06 -8.26
N ALA A 221 -6.87 -33.39 -8.27
CA ALA A 221 -7.01 -34.20 -9.48
C ALA A 221 -8.36 -34.04 -10.21
N GLY A 222 -9.29 -33.23 -9.70
CA GLY A 222 -10.59 -32.98 -10.31
C GLY A 222 -11.44 -34.26 -10.45
N GLY A 223 -11.46 -35.11 -9.41
CA GLY A 223 -12.16 -36.40 -9.44
C GLY A 223 -13.61 -36.31 -9.98
N ARG A 224 -14.14 -37.41 -10.54
CA ARG A 224 -15.38 -37.62 -11.35
C ARG A 224 -16.66 -36.81 -11.03
N LEU A 225 -16.71 -36.04 -9.96
CA LEU A 225 -17.77 -35.07 -9.65
C LEU A 225 -17.44 -33.60 -10.01
N CYS A 226 -16.25 -33.26 -10.51
CA CYS A 226 -15.87 -31.88 -10.84
C CYS A 226 -15.37 -31.69 -12.28
N MET A 227 -15.77 -30.58 -12.89
CA MET A 227 -15.35 -30.07 -14.21
C MET A 227 -13.85 -29.60 -14.17
N PRO A 228 -13.19 -29.31 -15.32
CA PRO A 228 -11.81 -29.74 -15.57
C PRO A 228 -10.71 -28.92 -14.86
N VAL A 229 -9.70 -29.64 -14.35
CA VAL A 229 -8.32 -29.27 -13.92
C VAL A 229 -8.17 -28.03 -13.00
N GLY A 230 -7.67 -28.21 -11.77
CA GLY A 230 -7.13 -27.11 -10.93
C GLY A 230 -8.13 -26.41 -10.00
N CYS A 231 -8.87 -27.16 -9.18
CA CYS A 231 -10.02 -26.63 -8.44
C CYS A 231 -9.77 -26.26 -6.96
N ILE A 232 -8.51 -26.15 -6.50
CA ILE A 232 -8.21 -25.71 -5.12
C ILE A 232 -7.40 -24.43 -5.11
N TYR A 233 -7.86 -23.44 -4.35
CA TYR A 233 -7.19 -22.17 -4.15
C TYR A 233 -6.97 -21.93 -2.67
N PRO A 234 -5.79 -21.43 -2.26
CA PRO A 234 -5.53 -21.11 -0.87
C PRO A 234 -6.35 -19.89 -0.44
N THR A 235 -6.79 -19.88 0.82
CA THR A 235 -7.54 -18.74 1.37
C THR A 235 -6.61 -17.54 1.64
N TYR A 236 -7.18 -16.34 1.70
CA TYR A 236 -6.46 -15.10 2.01
C TYR A 236 -5.53 -15.23 3.24
N ASP A 237 -6.07 -15.65 4.38
CA ASP A 237 -5.30 -15.72 5.63
C ASP A 237 -4.11 -16.69 5.54
N TYR A 238 -4.29 -17.81 4.84
CA TYR A 238 -3.22 -18.78 4.60
C TYR A 238 -2.17 -18.24 3.63
N THR A 239 -2.60 -17.64 2.53
CA THR A 239 -1.72 -17.13 1.48
C THR A 239 -0.86 -15.98 1.97
N HIS A 240 -1.45 -14.93 2.55
CA HIS A 240 -0.71 -13.70 2.84
C HIS A 240 0.37 -13.90 3.89
N CYS A 241 0.12 -14.69 4.93
CA CYS A 241 1.14 -14.95 5.95
C CYS A 241 2.32 -15.77 5.40
N LEU A 242 2.06 -16.73 4.53
CA LEU A 242 3.07 -17.59 3.94
C LEU A 242 3.85 -16.90 2.82
N CYS A 243 3.18 -16.13 1.96
CA CYS A 243 3.85 -15.27 0.98
C CYS A 243 4.77 -14.25 1.67
N ASP A 244 4.37 -13.71 2.84
CA ASP A 244 5.25 -12.82 3.62
C ASP A 244 6.52 -13.53 4.09
N SER A 245 6.42 -14.81 4.44
CA SER A 245 7.57 -15.64 4.77
C SER A 245 8.46 -15.86 3.55
N ILE A 246 7.88 -16.23 2.39
CA ILE A 246 8.60 -16.46 1.12
C ILE A 246 9.35 -15.19 0.68
N GLU A 247 8.69 -14.03 0.74
CA GLU A 247 9.27 -12.75 0.33
C GLU A 247 10.18 -12.13 1.42
N HIS A 248 10.34 -12.80 2.56
CA HIS A 248 11.10 -12.33 3.71
C HIS A 248 10.68 -10.93 4.15
N ILE A 249 9.37 -10.71 4.28
CA ILE A 249 8.80 -9.46 4.76
C ILE A 249 9.21 -9.26 6.23
N THR A 250 9.74 -8.08 6.53
CA THR A 250 10.15 -7.72 7.89
C THR A 250 9.00 -7.12 8.68
N HIS A 251 8.17 -6.31 8.02
CA HIS A 251 7.07 -5.57 8.61
C HIS A 251 5.81 -5.79 7.76
N SER A 252 4.94 -6.68 8.24
CA SER A 252 3.66 -6.98 7.61
C SER A 252 2.60 -6.03 8.17
N LEU A 253 2.31 -4.94 7.44
CA LEU A 253 1.44 -3.87 7.92
C LEU A 253 0.04 -4.03 7.30
N CYS A 254 -0.98 -4.23 8.14
CA CYS A 254 -2.37 -4.44 7.74
C CYS A 254 -3.35 -3.58 8.54
N THR A 255 -4.59 -3.43 8.06
CA THR A 255 -5.66 -2.77 8.82
C THR A 255 -6.21 -3.71 9.90
N LYS A 256 -6.77 -3.14 10.98
CA LYS A 256 -7.33 -3.91 12.10
C LYS A 256 -8.54 -4.77 11.73
N GLU A 257 -9.17 -4.53 10.59
CA GLU A 257 -10.23 -5.41 10.06
C GLU A 257 -9.77 -6.87 9.93
N PHE A 258 -8.46 -7.09 9.80
CA PHE A 258 -7.84 -8.41 9.74
C PHE A 258 -7.40 -9.00 11.09
N GLN A 259 -7.37 -8.22 12.17
CA GLN A 259 -7.21 -8.79 13.53
C GLN A 259 -8.47 -9.53 13.99
N ALA A 260 -9.61 -9.26 13.33
CA ALA A 260 -10.90 -9.87 13.57
C ALA A 260 -11.32 -10.83 12.44
N SER A 261 -10.48 -11.80 12.06
CA SER A 261 -10.88 -12.92 11.20
C SER A 261 -11.84 -13.90 11.91
N GLN A 262 -12.79 -13.36 12.68
CA GLN A 262 -14.09 -13.95 12.93
C GLN A 262 -15.17 -13.03 12.34
N GLY A 263 -15.59 -13.36 11.12
CA GLY A 263 -16.87 -12.93 10.55
C GLY A 263 -17.03 -11.43 10.31
N GLY A 264 -16.48 -10.91 9.22
CA GLY A 264 -16.77 -9.56 8.75
C GLY A 264 -16.85 -9.50 7.23
N SER A 265 -18.07 -9.44 6.69
CA SER A 265 -18.31 -9.12 5.29
C SER A 265 -17.85 -7.70 4.96
N ARG A 266 -17.06 -7.54 3.90
CA ARG A 266 -16.67 -6.22 3.35
C ARG A 266 -17.92 -5.46 2.88
N PRO A 267 -18.13 -4.19 3.26
CA PRO A 267 -19.10 -3.34 2.59
C PRO A 267 -18.53 -2.99 1.21
N GLY A 268 -19.09 -3.62 0.18
CA GLY A 268 -18.70 -3.36 -1.21
C GLY A 268 -19.11 -1.97 -1.66
N CYS A 269 -18.15 -1.17 -2.12
CA CYS A 269 -18.41 -0.05 -3.03
C CYS A 269 -18.98 -0.51 -4.39
N ALA A 270 -19.03 -1.83 -4.65
CA ALA A 270 -19.59 -2.43 -5.86
C ALA A 270 -21.12 -2.22 -6.02
N TRP A 271 -21.84 -1.79 -4.97
CA TRP A 271 -23.31 -1.64 -5.03
C TRP A 271 -23.80 -0.35 -5.71
N LEU A 272 -22.92 0.61 -6.02
CA LEU A 272 -23.34 1.88 -6.63
C LEU A 272 -23.50 1.83 -8.16
N SER A 273 -23.12 0.74 -8.83
CA SER A 273 -23.15 0.66 -10.29
C SER A 273 -24.55 0.41 -10.88
N HIS A 274 -25.46 -0.26 -10.15
CA HIS A 274 -26.70 -0.74 -10.78
C HIS A 274 -27.90 0.21 -10.68
N ARG A 275 -27.77 1.39 -10.04
CA ARG A 275 -28.89 2.35 -9.91
C ARG A 275 -28.51 3.82 -9.62
N CYS A 276 -27.36 4.33 -10.07
CA CYS A 276 -26.92 5.68 -9.68
C CYS A 276 -26.49 6.60 -10.84
N PHE A 277 -26.79 7.89 -10.67
CA PHE A 277 -26.54 9.07 -11.52
C PHE A 277 -25.05 9.43 -11.74
N LEU A 278 -24.14 8.46 -11.62
CA LEU A 278 -22.69 8.63 -11.75
C LEU A 278 -22.24 8.16 -13.13
N ARG A 279 -21.32 8.91 -13.77
CA ARG A 279 -20.92 8.62 -15.16
C ARG A 279 -20.09 7.34 -15.27
N ASP A 280 -19.15 7.15 -14.34
CA ASP A 280 -18.28 5.98 -14.25
C ASP A 280 -17.58 5.92 -12.86
N TRP A 281 -16.68 4.95 -12.64
CA TRP A 281 -15.95 4.76 -11.38
C TRP A 281 -14.85 5.79 -11.07
N ASP A 282 -14.49 6.59 -12.08
CA ASP A 282 -13.60 7.74 -11.96
C ASP A 282 -14.38 9.08 -11.88
N ASP A 283 -15.71 9.03 -11.71
CA ASP A 283 -16.54 10.23 -11.55
C ASP A 283 -16.01 11.10 -10.39
N PRO A 284 -15.70 12.39 -10.60
CA PRO A 284 -15.10 13.26 -9.59
C PRO A 284 -15.88 13.38 -8.26
N ARG A 285 -17.14 12.95 -8.21
CA ARG A 285 -17.93 12.91 -6.97
C ARG A 285 -17.58 11.73 -6.07
N LEU A 286 -16.85 10.74 -6.58
CA LEU A 286 -16.37 9.57 -5.84
C LEU A 286 -15.05 9.86 -5.13
N PHE A 287 -14.78 9.08 -4.09
CA PHE A 287 -13.52 9.11 -3.33
C PHE A 287 -12.59 7.93 -3.68
N THR A 288 -12.75 7.40 -4.90
CA THR A 288 -11.74 6.50 -5.50
C THR A 288 -10.49 7.32 -5.82
N LEU A 289 -9.29 6.71 -5.80
CA LEU A 289 -8.06 7.42 -6.11
C LEU A 289 -8.06 7.97 -7.54
N THR A 290 -8.59 7.19 -8.48
CA THR A 290 -8.72 7.63 -9.87
C THR A 290 -9.73 8.76 -10.02
N ALA A 291 -10.85 8.74 -9.28
CA ALA A 291 -11.78 9.87 -9.26
C ALA A 291 -11.15 11.14 -8.67
N LEU A 292 -10.39 11.03 -7.57
CA LEU A 292 -9.71 12.17 -6.98
C LEU A 292 -8.64 12.74 -7.93
N ARG A 293 -7.90 11.87 -8.62
CA ARG A 293 -6.97 12.27 -9.68
C ARG A 293 -7.70 13.01 -10.81
N ARG A 294 -8.84 12.48 -11.28
CA ARG A 294 -9.67 13.11 -12.32
C ARG A 294 -10.29 14.43 -11.85
N ARG A 295 -10.66 14.53 -10.57
CA ARG A 295 -11.16 15.76 -9.92
C ARG A 295 -10.10 16.88 -9.89
N GLY A 296 -8.83 16.54 -10.09
CA GLY A 296 -7.72 17.50 -10.11
C GLY A 296 -6.96 17.60 -8.80
N PHE A 297 -7.10 16.63 -7.90
CA PHE A 297 -6.28 16.58 -6.69
C PHE A 297 -4.82 16.32 -7.08
N PRO A 298 -3.84 17.07 -6.55
CA PRO A 298 -2.44 16.73 -6.70
C PRO A 298 -2.07 15.56 -5.76
N PRO A 299 -1.16 14.65 -6.14
CA PRO A 299 -0.77 13.51 -5.31
C PRO A 299 -0.15 13.95 -3.98
N GLU A 300 0.56 15.08 -3.96
CA GLU A 300 1.13 15.68 -2.75
C GLU A 300 0.05 16.00 -1.73
N ALA A 301 -1.13 16.46 -2.15
CA ALA A 301 -2.23 16.74 -1.23
C ALA A 301 -2.77 15.47 -0.57
N ILE A 302 -2.84 14.35 -1.31
CA ILE A 302 -3.24 13.05 -0.76
C ILE A 302 -2.21 12.55 0.26
N ASN A 303 -0.92 12.69 -0.05
CA ASN A 303 0.16 12.30 0.84
C ASN A 303 0.21 13.17 2.11
N ASN A 304 0.03 14.49 1.96
CA ASN A 304 -0.06 15.44 3.08
C ASN A 304 -1.27 15.15 3.96
N PHE A 305 -2.41 14.82 3.37
CA PHE A 305 -3.58 14.38 4.11
C PHE A 305 -3.29 13.12 4.94
N CYS A 306 -2.65 12.11 4.34
CA CYS A 306 -2.24 10.90 5.06
C CYS A 306 -1.27 11.21 6.22
N ALA A 307 -0.35 12.17 6.03
CA ALA A 307 0.58 12.62 7.06
C ALA A 307 -0.12 13.35 8.22
N ARG A 308 -1.16 14.13 7.93
CA ARG A 308 -1.97 14.84 8.94
C ARG A 308 -2.85 13.89 9.74
N VAL A 309 -3.47 12.92 9.07
CA VAL A 309 -4.26 11.86 9.73
C VAL A 309 -3.35 11.02 10.64
N GLY A 310 -2.10 10.81 10.22
CA GLY A 310 -1.10 10.08 10.98
C GLY A 310 -1.37 8.58 11.08
N VAL A 311 -0.48 7.92 11.81
CA VAL A 311 -0.50 6.47 12.01
C VAL A 311 -1.04 6.18 13.40
N THR A 312 -2.26 5.68 13.47
CA THR A 312 -2.91 5.27 14.72
C THR A 312 -3.55 3.91 14.55
N VAL A 313 -3.68 3.18 15.65
CA VAL A 313 -4.32 1.86 15.68
C VAL A 313 -5.84 1.95 15.83
N ALA A 314 -6.40 3.16 15.95
CA ALA A 314 -7.83 3.37 16.10
C ALA A 314 -8.48 3.57 14.73
N GLN A 315 -9.69 3.03 14.54
CA GLN A 315 -10.52 3.40 13.40
C GLN A 315 -10.93 4.86 13.56
N ALA A 316 -10.78 5.63 12.48
CA ALA A 316 -11.08 7.04 12.47
C ALA A 316 -11.82 7.39 11.17
N THR A 317 -12.99 8.01 11.32
CA THR A 317 -13.73 8.61 10.22
C THR A 317 -13.33 10.07 10.12
N MET A 318 -13.07 10.53 8.90
CA MET A 318 -12.58 11.88 8.64
C MET A 318 -13.57 12.60 7.72
N GLU A 319 -13.79 13.87 8.01
CA GLU A 319 -14.66 14.72 7.20
C GLU A 319 -13.97 15.11 5.87
N PRO A 320 -14.68 15.09 4.72
CA PRO A 320 -14.08 15.37 3.41
C PRO A 320 -13.38 16.74 3.30
N HIS A 321 -13.85 17.75 4.03
CA HIS A 321 -13.29 19.10 3.97
C HIS A 321 -11.81 19.16 4.41
N LEU A 322 -11.36 18.23 5.27
CA LEU A 322 -9.95 18.13 5.68
C LEU A 322 -9.04 17.73 4.51
N LEU A 323 -9.53 16.84 3.65
CA LEU A 323 -8.84 16.44 2.43
C LEU A 323 -8.80 17.61 1.42
N GLU A 324 -9.91 18.33 1.28
CA GLU A 324 -9.97 19.52 0.42
C GLU A 324 -9.06 20.65 0.90
N ALA A 325 -8.90 20.83 2.22
CA ALA A 325 -7.97 21.80 2.77
C ALA A 325 -6.53 21.51 2.33
N CYS A 326 -6.10 20.24 2.40
CA CYS A 326 -4.77 19.83 1.91
C CYS A 326 -4.61 20.11 0.41
N ALA A 327 -5.66 19.89 -0.38
CA ALA A 327 -5.63 20.20 -1.81
C ALA A 327 -5.54 21.70 -2.09
N ARG A 328 -6.28 22.54 -1.36
CA ARG A 328 -6.23 24.00 -1.50
C ARG A 328 -4.83 24.55 -1.22
N GLU A 329 -4.16 24.05 -0.18
CA GLU A 329 -2.80 24.48 0.16
C GLU A 329 -1.80 24.17 -0.96
N VAL A 330 -1.81 22.93 -1.47
CA VAL A 330 -0.91 22.53 -2.57
C VAL A 330 -1.22 23.30 -3.86
N LEU A 331 -2.51 23.41 -4.22
CA LEU A 331 -2.92 24.11 -5.43
C LEU A 331 -2.65 25.62 -5.36
N ASN A 332 -2.71 26.22 -4.18
CA ASN A 332 -2.32 27.62 -4.01
C ASN A 332 -0.85 27.84 -4.40
N GLU A 333 0.04 26.90 -4.14
CA GLU A 333 1.44 27.01 -4.54
C GLU A 333 1.69 26.56 -5.98
N GLN A 334 0.95 25.57 -6.50
CA GLN A 334 1.28 24.94 -7.78
C GLN A 334 0.45 25.41 -8.96
N ALA A 335 -0.82 25.78 -8.76
CA ALA A 335 -1.74 26.09 -9.85
C ALA A 335 -1.55 27.56 -10.32
N PRO A 336 -1.26 27.82 -11.61
CA PRO A 336 -1.26 29.18 -12.14
C PRO A 336 -2.67 29.76 -12.14
N ARG A 337 -2.77 31.07 -11.98
CA ARG A 337 -4.05 31.79 -11.94
C ARG A 337 -4.41 32.22 -13.35
N ALA A 338 -5.65 31.97 -13.73
CA ALA A 338 -6.25 32.45 -14.96
C ALA A 338 -7.67 32.93 -14.65
N MET A 339 -8.15 33.90 -15.43
CA MET A 339 -9.53 34.36 -15.37
C MET A 339 -10.37 33.57 -16.37
N ALA A 340 -11.57 33.18 -15.96
CA ALA A 340 -12.54 32.49 -16.80
C ALA A 340 -13.93 33.05 -16.53
N GLY A 341 -14.80 32.99 -17.54
CA GLY A 341 -16.22 33.32 -17.45
C GLY A 341 -17.01 32.49 -18.46
N GLN A 342 -18.33 32.46 -18.33
CA GLN A 342 -19.19 31.62 -19.19
C GLN A 342 -19.14 32.00 -20.67
N HIS A 343 -18.85 33.26 -20.99
CA HIS A 343 -18.85 33.78 -22.36
C HIS A 343 -17.55 34.52 -22.66
N SER A 344 -17.03 34.33 -23.88
CA SER A 344 -15.87 35.06 -24.40
C SER A 344 -16.33 36.12 -25.39
N PRO A 345 -15.84 37.37 -25.31
CA PRO A 345 -16.20 38.41 -26.27
C PRO A 345 -15.60 38.11 -27.64
N PRO A 346 -16.25 38.54 -28.73
CA PRO A 346 -15.65 38.45 -30.06
C PRO A 346 -14.36 39.31 -30.10
N PRO A 347 -13.29 38.85 -30.77
CA PRO A 347 -12.02 39.57 -30.80
C PRO A 347 -12.18 40.96 -31.43
N SER A 348 -11.74 41.99 -30.69
CA SER A 348 -11.75 43.39 -31.15
C SER A 348 -10.37 43.82 -31.65
N PRO A 349 -10.27 44.57 -32.77
CA PRO A 349 -8.99 45.12 -33.25
C PRO A 349 -8.40 46.19 -32.32
N GLN A 350 -9.15 46.67 -31.33
CA GLN A 350 -8.69 47.63 -30.32
C GLN A 350 -8.21 46.97 -29.02
N ALA A 351 -7.98 45.65 -29.01
CA ALA A 351 -7.54 44.95 -27.81
C ALA A 351 -6.14 45.39 -27.36
N LEU A 352 -5.99 45.71 -26.07
CA LEU A 352 -4.70 45.99 -25.43
C LEU A 352 -4.19 44.72 -24.75
N GLU A 353 -2.89 44.44 -24.83
CA GLU A 353 -2.30 43.33 -24.08
C GLU A 353 -1.95 43.78 -22.66
N VAL A 354 -2.51 43.12 -21.65
CA VAL A 354 -2.20 43.33 -20.24
C VAL A 354 -1.42 42.13 -19.72
N LEU A 355 -0.34 42.39 -18.97
CA LEU A 355 0.44 41.34 -18.30
C LEU A 355 -0.18 41.05 -16.93
N VAL A 356 -0.52 39.77 -16.71
CA VAL A 356 -1.11 39.28 -15.45
C VAL A 356 -0.14 38.26 -14.84
N PRO A 357 0.20 38.40 -13.54
CA PRO A 357 1.10 37.46 -12.89
C PRO A 357 0.45 36.07 -12.79
N ASN A 358 1.25 35.03 -13.06
CA ASN A 358 0.77 33.64 -12.95
C ASN A 358 0.51 33.23 -11.49
N PHE A 359 1.27 33.79 -10.55
CA PHE A 359 1.19 33.52 -9.12
C PHE A 359 1.18 34.87 -8.37
N PRO A 360 0.04 35.35 -7.86
CA PRO A 360 -0.06 36.67 -7.24
C PRO A 360 0.86 36.88 -6.03
N ALA A 361 1.17 35.82 -5.30
CA ALA A 361 2.08 35.87 -4.15
C ALA A 361 3.57 35.84 -4.54
N ASP A 362 3.90 35.47 -5.79
CA ASP A 362 5.27 35.33 -6.28
C ASP A 362 5.36 35.62 -7.78
N GLU A 363 5.57 36.89 -8.11
CA GLU A 363 5.68 37.38 -9.48
C GLU A 363 6.92 36.87 -10.22
N SER A 364 7.90 36.30 -9.52
CA SER A 364 9.11 35.72 -10.15
C SER A 364 8.78 34.50 -11.03
N ARG A 365 7.60 33.91 -10.83
CA ARG A 365 7.11 32.73 -11.56
C ARG A 365 6.40 33.06 -12.87
N GLY A 366 6.60 34.27 -13.36
CA GLY A 366 6.24 34.70 -14.70
C GLY A 366 4.83 35.25 -14.82
N PHE A 367 4.54 35.70 -16.04
CA PHE A 367 3.34 36.41 -16.41
C PHE A 367 2.73 35.78 -17.66
N HIS A 368 1.42 35.94 -17.83
CA HIS A 368 0.73 35.66 -19.08
C HIS A 368 0.05 36.94 -19.59
N LYS A 369 -0.17 36.99 -20.90
CA LYS A 369 -0.82 38.13 -21.56
C LYS A 369 -2.32 37.87 -21.64
N VAL A 370 -3.11 38.86 -21.25
CA VAL A 370 -4.58 38.85 -21.34
C VAL A 370 -5.02 40.00 -22.24
N PRO A 371 -5.87 39.74 -23.26
CA PRO A 371 -6.41 40.80 -24.10
C PRO A 371 -7.50 41.59 -23.35
N PHE A 372 -7.25 42.87 -23.13
CA PHE A 372 -8.21 43.82 -22.59
C PHE A 372 -8.97 44.50 -23.74
N GLN A 373 -10.27 44.24 -23.83
CA GLN A 373 -11.13 44.71 -24.91
C GLN A 373 -12.16 45.73 -24.41
N PRO A 374 -12.79 46.52 -25.30
CA PRO A 374 -13.89 47.41 -24.92
C PRO A 374 -15.09 46.70 -24.28
N THR A 375 -15.25 45.40 -24.57
CA THR A 375 -16.28 44.55 -23.97
C THR A 375 -15.60 43.53 -23.06
N VAL A 376 -15.98 43.53 -21.78
CA VAL A 376 -15.53 42.58 -20.77
C VAL A 376 -16.73 41.90 -20.12
N TYR A 377 -16.57 40.64 -19.73
CA TYR A 377 -17.55 39.91 -18.94
C TYR A 377 -17.08 39.87 -17.49
N ILE A 378 -18.03 40.11 -16.58
CA ILE A 378 -17.85 39.97 -15.13
C ILE A 378 -18.91 39.00 -14.62
N GLU A 379 -18.69 38.43 -13.44
CA GLU A 379 -19.70 37.61 -12.79
C GLU A 379 -20.91 38.47 -12.41
N GLU A 380 -22.11 37.91 -12.56
CA GLU A 380 -23.37 38.62 -12.24
C GLU A 380 -23.39 39.05 -10.77
N THR A 381 -22.80 38.25 -9.88
CA THR A 381 -22.73 38.53 -8.44
C THR A 381 -21.88 39.75 -8.08
N ASP A 382 -21.02 40.22 -8.99
CA ASP A 382 -20.18 41.41 -8.80
C ASP A 382 -20.93 42.70 -9.17
N PHE A 383 -22.12 42.60 -9.78
CA PHE A 383 -23.00 43.73 -10.08
C PHE A 383 -24.04 43.92 -8.96
N ARG A 384 -24.17 45.15 -8.45
CA ARG A 384 -25.25 45.56 -7.54
C ARG A 384 -25.83 46.88 -8.03
N GLU A 385 -27.16 46.94 -8.13
CA GLU A 385 -27.93 48.13 -8.53
C GLU A 385 -27.91 49.26 -7.50
#